data_AF-A0A961AL67-F1
#
_entry.id   AF-A0A961AL67-F1
#
_cell.length_a   1.000
_cell.length_b   1.000
_cell.length_c   1.000
_cell.angle_alpha   90.00
_cell.angle_beta   90.00
_cell.angle_gamma   90.00
#
_symmetry.space_group_name_H-M   'P 1'
#
loop_
_entity.id
_entity.type
_entity.pdbx_description
1 polymer ?
#
loop_
_entity_poly.entity_id
_entity_poly.type
_entity_poly.pdbx_seq_one_letter_code
_entity_poly.pdbx_strand_id
1 'polypeptide(L)'
;HGDAPPDLPGLQVLAEGTCWQSGVNPQQWQAVIFDGPRGNFIFNASTVWWAQGLSKPPGHMPVWSHFSRPHGPDLRVQKITANLLQRAIHSR
;
A
#
# COMPACT_ATOMS: atom_id res chain seq x y z
N HIS A 1 -1.06 2.85 -10.71
CA HIS A 1 0.12 2.17 -10.14
C HIS A 1 0.59 1.15 -11.16
N GLY A 2 1.88 0.88 -11.26
CA GLY A 2 2.37 -0.21 -12.12
C GLY A 2 2.14 -1.55 -11.42
N ASP A 3 1.66 -2.54 -12.16
CA ASP A 3 1.48 -3.90 -11.64
C ASP A 3 2.84 -4.59 -11.55
N ALA A 4 3.00 -5.43 -10.52
CA ALA A 4 4.17 -6.28 -10.45
C ALA A 4 4.09 -7.37 -11.54
N PRO A 5 5.22 -7.78 -12.14
CA PRO A 5 5.22 -8.86 -13.12
C PRO A 5 4.59 -10.13 -12.52
N PRO A 6 3.61 -10.77 -13.20
CA PRO A 6 2.88 -11.91 -12.66
C PRO A 6 3.76 -13.15 -12.48
N ASP A 7 4.87 -13.23 -13.21
CA ASP A 7 5.85 -14.31 -13.21
C ASP A 7 7.01 -14.07 -12.24
N LEU A 8 6.95 -13.02 -11.41
CA LEU A 8 8.01 -12.71 -10.45
C LEU A 8 8.10 -13.81 -9.36
N PRO A 9 9.22 -14.53 -9.25
CA PRO A 9 9.36 -15.61 -8.27
C PRO A 9 9.20 -15.11 -6.83
N GLY A 10 8.44 -15.84 -6.02
CA GLY A 10 8.21 -15.49 -4.61
C GLY A 10 7.24 -14.33 -4.39
N LEU A 11 6.59 -13.82 -5.44
CA LEU A 11 5.55 -12.81 -5.32
C LEU A 11 4.33 -13.35 -4.59
N GLN A 12 3.88 -12.58 -3.60
CA GLN A 12 2.68 -12.85 -2.83
C GLN A 12 1.72 -11.66 -2.94
N VAL A 13 0.48 -11.94 -3.34
CA VAL A 13 -0.62 -10.97 -3.28
C VAL A 13 -1.16 -10.99 -1.85
N LEU A 14 -1.03 -9.88 -1.14
CA LEU A 14 -1.47 -9.73 0.24
C LEU A 14 -2.92 -9.26 0.34
N ALA A 15 -3.35 -8.43 -0.61
CA ALA A 15 -4.72 -7.97 -0.74
C ALA A 15 -4.97 -7.50 -2.17
N GLU A 16 -6.20 -7.63 -2.64
CA GLU A 16 -6.60 -7.20 -3.97
C GLU A 16 -8.06 -6.78 -4.02
N GLY A 17 -8.45 -6.08 -5.09
CA GLY A 17 -9.84 -5.82 -5.39
C GLY A 17 -10.04 -4.75 -6.46
N THR A 18 -11.30 -4.35 -6.63
CA THR A 18 -11.70 -3.32 -7.59
C THR A 18 -11.74 -1.94 -6.92
N CYS A 19 -11.04 -0.97 -7.50
CA CYS A 19 -11.23 0.45 -7.26
C CYS A 19 -11.85 1.12 -8.49
N TRP A 20 -12.26 2.39 -8.36
CA TRP A 20 -12.93 3.12 -9.44
C TRP A 20 -12.15 4.38 -9.81
N GLN A 21 -11.69 4.45 -11.04
CA GLN A 21 -11.11 5.67 -11.61
C GLN A 21 -12.27 6.60 -12.02
N SER A 22 -12.28 7.82 -11.50
CA SER A 22 -13.34 8.81 -11.73
C SER A 22 -14.75 8.31 -11.40
N GLY A 23 -14.88 7.32 -10.50
CA GLY A 23 -16.16 6.74 -10.08
C GLY A 23 -16.85 5.82 -11.11
N VAL A 24 -16.32 5.68 -12.33
CA VAL A 24 -17.01 4.98 -13.43
C VAL A 24 -16.18 3.91 -14.13
N ASN A 25 -14.85 4.03 -14.11
CA ASN A 25 -13.98 3.05 -14.76
C ASN A 25 -13.39 2.10 -13.72
N PRO A 26 -13.76 0.81 -13.70
CA PRO A 26 -13.22 -0.14 -12.74
C PRO A 26 -11.74 -0.38 -13.00
N GLN A 27 -10.97 -0.53 -11.94
CA GLN A 27 -9.55 -0.83 -11.99
C GLN A 27 -9.19 -1.82 -10.91
N GLN A 28 -8.34 -2.79 -11.24
CA GLN A 28 -7.84 -3.73 -10.25
C GLN A 28 -6.63 -3.14 -9.53
N TRP A 29 -6.54 -3.40 -8.24
CA TRP A 29 -5.36 -3.10 -7.44
C TRP A 29 -4.92 -4.35 -6.69
N GLN A 30 -3.62 -4.48 -6.49
CA GLN A 30 -3.01 -5.57 -5.72
C GLN A 30 -1.90 -5.03 -4.85
N ALA A 31 -2.01 -5.21 -3.53
CA ALA A 31 -0.90 -5.02 -2.61
C ALA A 31 -0.05 -6.29 -2.61
N VAL A 32 1.25 -6.17 -2.86
CA VAL A 32 2.16 -7.31 -3.04
C VAL A 32 3.40 -7.21 -2.16
N ILE A 33 3.99 -8.36 -1.87
CA ILE A 33 5.31 -8.47 -1.26
C ILE A 33 6.13 -9.57 -1.96
N PHE A 34 7.43 -9.34 -2.14
CA PHE A 34 8.36 -10.32 -2.70
C PHE A 34 9.78 -10.05 -2.22
N ASP A 35 10.65 -11.05 -2.32
CA ASP A 35 12.07 -10.90 -1.99
C ASP A 35 12.86 -10.36 -3.19
N GLY A 36 13.77 -9.43 -2.92
CA GLY A 36 14.67 -8.82 -3.88
C GLY A 36 16.00 -9.56 -3.98
N PRO A 37 16.77 -9.32 -5.06
CA PRO A 37 17.97 -10.10 -5.37
C PRO A 37 19.13 -9.93 -4.38
N ARG A 38 19.05 -8.96 -3.45
CA ARG A 38 20.12 -8.67 -2.48
C ARG A 38 19.71 -8.99 -1.04
N GLY A 39 18.83 -9.98 -0.86
CA GLY A 39 18.31 -10.36 0.46
C GLY A 39 17.40 -9.31 1.09
N ASN A 40 17.02 -8.28 0.34
CA ASN A 40 16.01 -7.30 0.73
C ASN A 40 14.62 -7.84 0.38
N PHE A 41 13.56 -7.18 0.86
CA PHE A 41 12.20 -7.42 0.38
C PHE A 41 11.61 -6.13 -0.18
N ILE A 42 10.61 -6.26 -1.03
CA ILE A 42 9.86 -5.16 -1.62
C ILE A 42 8.41 -5.34 -1.21
N PHE A 43 7.82 -4.30 -0.62
CA PHE A 43 6.39 -4.21 -0.36
C PHE A 43 5.81 -3.07 -1.20
N ASN A 44 4.75 -3.34 -1.95
CA ASN A 44 4.01 -2.34 -2.72
C ASN A 44 2.55 -2.34 -2.26
N ALA A 45 2.08 -1.21 -1.74
CA ALA A 45 0.71 -1.04 -1.25
C ALA A 45 -0.33 -0.74 -2.35
N SER A 46 0.11 -0.49 -3.60
CA SER A 46 -0.75 -0.11 -4.73
C SER A 46 -1.60 1.15 -4.49
N THR A 47 -1.11 2.07 -3.66
CA THR A 47 -1.79 3.35 -3.39
C THR A 47 -0.80 4.45 -3.03
N VAL A 48 -1.01 5.65 -3.55
CA VAL A 48 -0.30 6.87 -3.12
C VAL A 48 -0.77 7.37 -1.75
N TRP A 49 -1.92 6.87 -1.28
CA TRP A 49 -2.57 7.36 -0.06
C TRP A 49 -2.12 6.65 1.22
N TRP A 50 -1.14 5.74 1.15
CA TRP A 50 -0.71 4.93 2.30
C TRP A 50 -0.36 5.78 3.54
N ALA A 51 0.31 6.91 3.33
CA ALA A 51 0.70 7.83 4.40
C ALA A 51 -0.49 8.41 5.17
N GLN A 52 -1.65 8.60 4.52
CA GLN A 52 -2.86 9.09 5.20
C GLN A 52 -3.43 8.05 6.18
N GLY A 53 -3.18 6.76 5.92
CA GLY A 53 -3.51 5.68 6.86
C GLY A 53 -2.55 5.59 8.05
N LEU A 54 -1.37 6.24 8.00
CA LEU A 54 -0.40 6.18 9.10
C LEU A 54 -0.70 7.17 10.21
N SER A 55 -0.97 8.43 9.86
CA SER A 55 -1.11 9.49 10.87
C SER A 55 -1.88 10.70 10.34
N LYS A 56 -2.39 11.53 11.26
CA LYS A 56 -3.03 12.82 10.98
C LYS A 56 -2.33 13.90 11.81
N PRO A 57 -1.15 14.38 11.38
CA PRO A 57 -0.43 15.41 12.12
C PRO A 57 -1.19 16.74 12.09
N PRO A 58 -0.95 17.65 13.06
CA PRO A 58 -1.56 18.98 13.07
C PRO A 58 -1.35 19.71 11.73
N GLY A 59 -2.40 20.34 11.22
CA GLY A 59 -2.37 21.06 9.93
C GLY A 59 -2.44 20.17 8.69
N HIS A 60 -2.41 18.83 8.81
CA HIS A 60 -2.61 17.95 7.67
C HIS A 60 -4.07 18.00 7.18
N MET A 61 -4.23 18.44 5.93
CA MET A 61 -5.52 18.50 5.25
C MET A 61 -5.62 17.35 4.26
N PRO A 62 -6.52 16.37 4.48
CA PRO A 62 -6.77 15.32 3.52
C PRO A 62 -7.27 15.94 2.21
N VAL A 63 -6.77 15.44 1.08
CA VAL A 63 -7.29 15.87 -0.21
C VAL A 63 -8.75 15.44 -0.35
N TRP A 64 -9.57 16.36 -0.82
CA TRP A 64 -10.96 16.08 -1.17
C TRP A 64 -11.05 15.97 -2.68
N SER A 65 -11.50 14.83 -3.19
CA SER A 65 -11.77 14.63 -4.60
C SER A 65 -13.22 14.23 -4.81
N HIS A 66 -13.77 14.63 -5.95
CA HIS A 66 -15.17 14.47 -6.39
C HIS A 66 -15.85 13.16 -5.96
N PHE A 67 -15.11 12.05 -5.93
CA PHE A 67 -15.66 10.71 -5.67
C PHE A 67 -14.96 9.96 -4.53
N SER A 68 -14.04 10.59 -3.79
CA SER A 68 -13.26 9.88 -2.76
C SER A 68 -12.94 10.77 -1.57
N ARG A 69 -13.06 10.17 -0.38
CA ARG A 69 -12.73 10.80 0.89
C ARG A 69 -11.72 9.91 1.62
N PRO A 70 -10.57 10.44 2.06
CA PRO A 70 -9.67 9.71 2.92
C PRO A 70 -10.35 9.37 4.25
N HIS A 71 -10.21 8.12 4.70
CA HIS A 71 -10.77 7.69 5.99
C HIS A 71 -9.97 8.22 7.20
N GLY A 72 -8.76 8.76 6.94
CA GLY A 72 -7.80 9.12 7.97
C GLY A 72 -6.95 7.91 8.41
N PRO A 73 -6.35 7.98 9.61
CA PRO A 73 -5.50 6.91 10.11
C PRO A 73 -6.24 5.57 10.24
N ASP A 74 -5.55 4.48 9.91
CA ASP A 74 -6.05 3.10 9.96
C ASP A 74 -5.07 2.21 10.73
N LEU A 75 -5.57 1.55 11.78
CA LEU A 75 -4.77 0.66 12.64
C LEU A 75 -4.10 -0.47 11.85
N ARG A 76 -4.72 -0.95 10.77
CA ARG A 76 -4.17 -2.01 9.92
C ARG A 76 -2.95 -1.51 9.14
N VAL A 77 -3.03 -0.31 8.58
CA VAL A 77 -1.91 0.34 7.87
C VAL A 77 -0.74 0.59 8.81
N GLN A 78 -1.02 1.07 10.03
CA GLN A 78 -0.02 1.24 11.07
C GLN A 78 0.64 -0.09 11.45
N LYS A 79 -0.15 -1.14 11.67
CA LYS A 79 0.37 -2.47 12.04
C LYS A 79 1.21 -3.09 10.93
N ILE A 80 0.76 -3.02 9.67
CA ILE A 80 1.53 -3.51 8.51
C ILE A 80 2.87 -2.77 8.44
N THR A 81 2.85 -1.44 8.55
CA THR A 81 4.07 -0.63 8.47
C THR A 81 5.03 -0.93 9.62
N ALA A 82 4.52 -1.09 10.85
CA ALA A 82 5.34 -1.49 11.99
C ALA A 82 6.00 -2.86 11.78
N ASN A 83 5.25 -3.84 11.26
CA ASN A 83 5.78 -5.18 10.97
C ASN A 83 6.85 -5.14 9.87
N LEU A 84 6.63 -4.37 8.79
CA LEU A 84 7.60 -4.24 7.69
C LEU A 84 8.89 -3.57 8.16
N LEU A 85 8.79 -2.49 8.95
CA LEU A 85 9.95 -1.83 9.54
C LEU A 85 10.69 -2.75 10.51
N GLN A 86 9.97 -3.48 11.36
CA GLN A 86 10.58 -4.49 12.23
C GLN A 86 11.31 -5.56 11.41
N ARG A 87 10.72 -6.08 10.32
CA ARG A 87 11.39 -7.03 9.43
C ARG A 87 12.66 -6.43 8.85
N ALA A 88 12.62 -5.18 8.35
CA ALA A 88 13.75 -4.52 7.71
C ALA A 88 14.92 -4.22 8.67
N ILE A 89 14.64 -3.89 9.93
CA ILE A 89 15.71 -3.59 10.91
C ILE A 89 16.25 -4.82 11.64
N HIS A 90 15.47 -5.90 11.74
CA HIS A 90 15.87 -7.15 12.39
C HIS A 90 16.40 -8.21 11.42
N SER A 91 16.32 -7.99 10.09
CA SER A 91 17.03 -8.82 9.12
C SER A 91 18.53 -8.48 9.16
N ARG A 92 19.21 -9.05 10.15
CA ARG A 92 20.67 -9.21 10.20
C ARG A 92 21.02 -10.68 10.06
#